data_AF-A0A5C5FRZ2-F1
#
_entry.id   AF-A0A5C5FRZ2-F1
#
_cell.length_a   1.000
_cell.length_b   1.000
_cell.length_c   1.000
_cell.angle_alpha   90.00
_cell.angle_beta   90.00
_cell.angle_gamma   90.00
#
_symmetry.space_group_name_H-M   'P 1'
#
loop_
_entity.id
_entity.type
_entity.pdbx_description
1 polymer ?
#
loop_
_entity_poly.entity_id
_entity_poly.type
_entity_poly.pdbx_seq_one_letter_code
_entity_poly.pdbx_strand_id
1 'polypeptide(L)' 'MHATLPTHVLALAPDSLASLGQLDSDSLSELWGVFTRCKDSLQNGRRLENLSWRLWF' A
#
# COMPACT_ATOMS: atom_id res chain seq x y z
N MET A 1 -10.58 -17.44 -3.71
CA MET A 1 -9.15 -17.62 -3.39
C MET A 1 -8.35 -16.88 -4.44
N HIS A 2 -7.79 -15.71 -4.12
CA HIS A 2 -6.98 -14.95 -5.08
C HIS A 2 -5.67 -15.71 -5.33
N ALA A 3 -5.35 -15.98 -6.59
CA ALA A 3 -4.09 -16.61 -6.97
C ALA A 3 -2.93 -15.69 -6.54
N THR A 4 -2.12 -16.15 -5.59
CA THR A 4 -0.85 -15.50 -5.26
C THR A 4 0.11 -15.71 -6.41
N LEU A 5 0.39 -14.64 -7.15
CA LEU A 5 1.37 -14.65 -8.23
C LEU A 5 2.76 -14.94 -7.64
N PRO A 6 3.59 -15.77 -8.29
CA PRO A 6 4.89 -16.17 -7.76
C PRO A 6 5.91 -15.02 -7.69
N THR A 7 5.65 -13.90 -8.37
CA THR A 7 6.45 -12.67 -8.33
C THR A 7 5.54 -11.45 -8.19
N HIS A 8 6.01 -10.43 -7.48
CA HIS A 8 5.32 -9.14 -7.40
C HIS A 8 5.30 -8.50 -8.79
N VAL A 9 4.10 -8.22 -9.31
CA VAL A 9 3.90 -7.66 -10.66
C VAL A 9 3.70 -6.14 -10.61
N LEU A 10 3.42 -5.61 -9.41
CA LEU A 10 3.23 -4.19 -9.15
C LEU A 10 4.34 -3.67 -8.23
N ALA A 11 4.85 -2.48 -8.53
CA ALA A 11 5.79 -1.75 -7.68
C ALA A 11 5.37 -0.28 -7.59
N LEU A 12 5.70 0.36 -6.48
CA LEU A 12 5.45 1.78 -6.24
C LEU A 12 6.75 2.56 -6.44
N ALA A 13 6.66 3.72 -7.09
CA ALA A 13 7.81 4.59 -7.25
C ALA A 13 8.29 5.07 -5.86
N PRO A 14 9.61 4.99 -5.56
CA PRO A 14 10.15 5.43 -4.27
C PRO A 14 9.82 6.90 -3.96
N ASP A 15 9.77 7.75 -4.97
CA ASP A 15 9.46 9.18 -4.80
C ASP A 15 8.02 9.39 -4.31
N SER A 16 7.08 8.51 -4.68
CA SER A 16 5.69 8.55 -4.23
C SER A 16 5.52 8.15 -2.76
N LEU A 17 6.50 7.47 -2.15
CA LEU A 17 6.46 7.16 -0.71
C LEU A 17 6.64 8.40 0.15
N ALA A 18 7.43 9.38 -0.30
CA ALA A 18 7.65 10.62 0.43
C ALA A 18 6.35 11.44 0.58
N SER A 19 5.45 11.37 -0.41
CA SER A 19 4.16 12.06 -0.37
C SER A 19 3.15 11.43 0.59
N LEU A 20 3.34 10.18 1.03
CA LEU A 20 2.39 9.52 1.94
C LEU A 20 2.25 10.26 3.28
N GLY A 21 3.33 10.87 3.77
CA GLY A 21 3.30 11.63 5.02
C GLY A 21 2.57 12.98 4.93
N GLN A 22 2.16 13.38 3.72
CA GLN A 22 1.46 14.64 3.47
C GLN A 22 -0.03 14.43 3.17
N LEU A 23 -0.47 13.17 3.08
CA LEU A 23 -1.85 12.81 2.84
C LEU A 23 -2.71 13.04 4.09
N ASP A 24 -3.98 13.36 3.87
CA ASP A 24 -4.97 13.44 4.94
C ASP A 24 -5.45 12.04 5.36
N SER A 25 -6.19 12.02 6.48
CA SER A 25 -6.70 10.80 7.11
C SER A 25 -7.56 9.97 6.14
N ASP A 26 -8.42 10.63 5.35
CA ASP A 26 -9.31 9.98 4.40
C ASP A 26 -8.53 9.33 3.25
N SER A 27 -7.56 10.05 2.66
CA SER A 27 -6.70 9.49 1.61
C SER A 27 -5.88 8.29 2.10
N LEU A 28 -5.41 8.32 3.35
CA LEU A 28 -4.66 7.22 3.95
C LEU A 28 -5.53 5.98 4.19
N SER A 29 -6.79 6.17 4.60
CA SER A 29 -7.78 5.09 4.73
C SER A 29 -8.09 4.45 3.38
N GLU A 30 -8.27 5.25 2.32
CA GLU A 30 -8.46 4.75 0.96
C GLU A 30 -7.25 3.95 0.46
N LEU A 31 -6.04 4.48 0.67
CA LEU A 31 -4.79 3.80 0.31
C LEU A 31 -4.64 2.47 1.04
N TRP A 32 -4.94 2.45 2.33
CA TRP A 32 -4.95 1.23 3.12
C TRP A 32 -5.91 0.19 2.51
N GLY A 33 -7.09 0.61 2.08
CA GLY A 33 -8.05 -0.24 1.39
C GLY A 33 -7.52 -0.83 0.08
N VAL A 34 -6.81 -0.02 -0.72
CA VAL A 34 -6.15 -0.48 -1.95
C VAL A 34 -5.06 -1.51 -1.63
N PHE A 35 -4.14 -1.18 -0.72
CA PHE A 35 -3.04 -2.08 -0.35
C PHE A 35 -3.53 -3.39 0.26
N THR A 36 -4.58 -3.36 1.09
CA THR A 36 -5.21 -4.57 1.63
C THR A 36 -5.62 -5.55 0.53
N ARG A 37 -6.13 -5.03 -0.60
CA ARG A 37 -6.61 -5.85 -1.73
C ARG A 37 -5.48 -6.35 -2.64
N CYS A 38 -4.39 -5.59 -2.78
CA CYS A 38 -3.32 -5.91 -3.73
C CYS A 38 -1.97 -6.31 -3.10
N LYS A 39 -1.87 -6.39 -1.77
CA LYS A 39 -0.61 -6.61 -1.03
C LYS A 39 0.20 -7.83 -1.45
N ASP A 40 -0.45 -8.89 -1.91
CA ASP A 40 0.25 -10.10 -2.36
C ASP A 40 0.86 -9.94 -3.76
N SER A 41 0.26 -9.07 -4.59
CA SER A 41 0.76 -8.75 -5.94
C SER A 41 1.73 -7.55 -5.96
N LEU A 42 1.73 -6.73 -4.91
CA LEU A 42 2.49 -5.51 -4.77
C LEU A 42 3.82 -5.75 -4.04
N GLN A 43 4.92 -5.26 -4.61
CA GLN A 43 6.22 -5.27 -3.95
C GLN A 43 6.15 -4.49 -2.64
N ASN A 44 6.57 -5.10 -1.53
CA ASN A 44 6.41 -4.56 -0.18
C ASN A 44 4.93 -4.31 0.24
N GLY A 45 3.94 -4.95 -0.39
CA GLY A 45 2.53 -4.63 -0.19
C GLY A 45 2.05 -4.67 1.25
N ARG A 46 2.46 -5.67 2.04
CA ARG A 46 2.14 -5.74 3.49
C ARG A 46 2.77 -4.60 4.30
N ARG A 47 3.94 -4.12 3.90
CA ARG A 47 4.61 -2.97 4.54
C ARG A 47 3.88 -1.67 4.23
N LEU A 48 3.44 -1.51 2.98
CA LEU A 48 2.67 -0.36 2.54
C LEU A 48 1.29 -0.31 3.21
N GLU A 49 0.59 -1.45 3.30
CA GLU A 49 -0.63 -1.60 4.09
C GLU A 49 -0.42 -1.15 5.55
N ASN A 50 0.62 -1.65 6.22
CA ASN A 50 0.92 -1.24 7.60
C ASN A 50 1.28 0.24 7.71
N LEU A 51 2.03 0.79 6.75
CA LEU A 51 2.41 2.19 6.76
C LEU A 51 1.20 3.11 6.65
N SER A 52 0.28 2.83 5.71
CA SER A 52 -0.95 3.61 5.53
C SER A 52 -1.79 3.61 6.80
N TRP A 53 -1.96 2.46 7.47
CA TRP A 53 -2.67 2.40 8.75
C TRP A 53 -1.96 3.24 9.82
N ARG A 54 -0.65 3.10 9.98
CA ARG A 54 0.11 3.85 11.00
C ARG A 54 0.17 5.35 10.80
N LEU A 55 -0.01 5.82 9.56
CA LEU A 55 -0.08 7.26 9.27
C LEU A 55 -1.51 7.77 9.41
N TRP A 56 -2.50 6.90 9.20
CA TRP A 56 -3.92 7.24 9.34
C TRP A 56 -4.30 7.59 10.79
N PHE A 57 -3.66 6.94 11.78
CA PHE A 57 -3.96 7.04 13.21
C PHE A 57 -2.71 7.39 14.02
#